data_AF-A0A920TUQ9-F1
#
_entry.id   AF-A0A920TUQ9-F1
#
_cell.length_a   1.000
_cell.length_b   1.000
_cell.length_c   1.000
_cell.angle_alpha   90.00
_cell.angle_beta   90.00
_cell.angle_gamma   90.00
#
_symmetry.space_group_name_H-M   'P 1'
#
loop_
_entity.id
_entity.type
_entity.pdbx_description
1 polymer ?
#
loop_
_entity_poly.entity_id
_entity_poly.type
_entity_poly.pdbx_seq_one_letter_code
_entity_poly.pdbx_strand_id
1 'polypeptide(L)'
;MSRSSALASKATGYPIARVSAKIAIGKRLDEIPNAVTSTTGAAFEPALDYCVVKIPRWPFDKFPNGDRHVTTQMKATGEVMAVDRSFESALQKAVRSLEIDNRTFFGKIRHGCKNKVVN
;
A
#
# COMPACT_ATOMS: atom_id res chain seq x y z
N MET A 1 2.78 -14.47 7.79
CA MET A 1 3.05 -13.02 7.61
C MET A 1 2.59 -12.61 6.23
N SER A 2 1.69 -11.63 6.10
CA SER A 2 1.29 -11.11 4.79
C SER A 2 2.29 -10.03 4.33
N ARG A 3 2.41 -9.82 3.01
CA ARG A 3 3.23 -8.73 2.44
C ARG A 3 2.76 -7.36 2.93
N SER A 4 1.47 -7.22 3.26
CA SER A 4 0.93 -5.98 3.84
C SER A 4 1.21 -5.82 5.34
N SER A 5 1.52 -6.89 6.08
CA SER A 5 1.80 -6.81 7.52
C SER A 5 3.11 -6.09 7.81
N ALA A 6 4.13 -6.29 6.98
CA ALA A 6 5.40 -5.58 7.10
C ALA A 6 5.22 -4.07 6.81
N LEU A 7 4.40 -3.75 5.82
CA LEU A 7 4.09 -2.36 5.48
C LEU A 7 3.29 -1.67 6.58
N ALA A 8 2.28 -2.35 7.13
CA ALA A 8 1.50 -1.86 8.26
C ALA A 8 2.40 -1.60 9.48
N SER A 9 3.34 -2.51 9.79
CA SER A 9 4.30 -2.32 10.88
C SER A 9 5.18 -1.08 10.69
N LYS A 10 5.57 -0.77 9.44
CA LYS A 10 6.32 0.45 9.11
C LYS A 10 5.43 1.69 9.16
N ALA A 11 4.17 1.56 8.75
CA ALA A 11 3.17 2.61 8.76
C ALA A 11 2.82 3.07 10.17
N THR A 12 2.65 2.13 11.10
CA THR A 12 2.23 2.39 12.48
C THR A 12 3.40 2.60 13.43
N GLY A 13 4.62 2.23 13.03
CA GLY A 13 5.78 2.12 13.92
C GLY A 13 5.67 0.93 14.89
N TYR A 14 4.58 0.16 14.84
CA TYR A 14 4.31 -0.94 15.75
C TYR A 14 4.94 -2.24 15.22
N PRO A 15 5.83 -2.91 15.98
CA PRO A 15 6.57 -4.08 15.50
C PRO A 15 5.73 -5.36 15.56
N ILE A 16 4.73 -5.49 14.67
CA ILE A 16 3.80 -6.62 14.57
C ILE A 16 4.55 -7.95 14.53
N ALA A 17 5.64 -8.03 13.75
CA ALA A 17 6.47 -9.23 13.64
C ALA A 17 7.06 -9.71 14.96
N ARG A 18 7.59 -8.78 15.76
CA ARG A 18 8.22 -9.09 17.03
C ARG A 18 7.19 -9.49 18.07
N VAL A 19 6.02 -8.86 18.04
CA VAL A 19 4.90 -9.20 18.93
C VAL A 19 4.37 -10.58 18.60
N SER A 20 4.13 -10.90 17.32
CA SER A 20 3.73 -12.24 16.89
C SER A 20 4.75 -13.33 17.29
N ALA A 21 6.05 -13.04 17.19
CA ALA A 21 7.08 -13.98 17.62
C ALA A 21 7.05 -14.25 19.14
N LYS A 22 6.80 -13.22 19.95
CA LYS A 22 6.65 -13.38 21.41
C LYS A 22 5.41 -14.19 21.78
N ILE A 23 4.31 -13.99 21.06
CA ILE A 23 3.09 -14.79 21.23
C ILE A 23 3.34 -16.25 20.87
N ALA A 24 4.09 -16.52 19.80
CA ALA A 24 4.45 -17.88 19.40
C ALA A 24 5.27 -18.63 20.46
N ILE A 25 6.01 -17.91 21.32
CA ILE A 25 6.78 -18.48 22.44
C ILE A 25 5.90 -18.64 23.71
N GLY A 26 4.60 -18.34 23.62
CA GLY A 26 3.63 -18.54 24.71
C GLY A 26 3.35 -17.32 25.56
N LYS A 27 3.85 -16.13 25.19
CA LYS A 27 3.49 -14.88 25.89
C LYS A 27 2.09 -14.42 25.49
N ARG A 28 1.34 -13.90 26.45
CA ARG A 28 0.04 -13.28 26.21
C ARG A 28 0.20 -11.80 25.82
N LEU A 29 -0.81 -11.24 25.17
CA LEU A 29 -0.75 -9.90 24.56
C LEU A 29 -0.67 -8.77 25.61
N ASP A 30 -1.20 -9.02 26.81
CA ASP A 30 -1.11 -8.17 28.01
C ASP A 30 0.30 -8.15 28.63
N GLU A 31 1.08 -9.22 28.45
CA GLU A 31 2.44 -9.35 28.98
C GLU A 31 3.50 -8.71 28.09
N ILE A 32 3.13 -8.36 26.85
CA ILE A 32 4.04 -7.75 25.89
C ILE A 32 3.87 -6.22 25.99
N PRO A 33 4.91 -5.48 26.43
CA PRO A 33 4.84 -4.03 26.47
C PRO A 33 4.76 -3.45 25.05
N ASN A 34 3.93 -2.43 24.86
CA ASN A 34 3.87 -1.72 23.59
C ASN A 34 5.17 -0.93 23.37
N ALA A 35 5.89 -1.25 22.29
CA ALA A 35 7.13 -0.59 21.95
C ALA A 35 6.98 0.89 21.54
N VAL A 36 5.76 1.32 21.18
CA VAL A 36 5.50 2.68 20.69
C VAL A 36 5.01 3.59 21.81
N THR A 37 4.01 3.17 22.58
CA THR A 37 3.42 3.98 23.65
C THR A 37 4.10 3.77 25.00
N SER A 38 4.72 2.61 25.25
CA SER A 38 5.35 2.20 26.52
C SER A 38 4.45 2.21 27.77
N THR A 39 3.24 2.76 27.69
CA THR A 39 2.25 2.84 28.79
C THR A 39 1.16 1.78 28.71
N THR A 40 0.91 1.22 27.52
CA THR A 40 -0.14 0.21 27.29
C THR A 40 0.45 -1.13 26.83
N GLY A 41 -0.33 -2.20 26.99
CA GLY A 41 0.03 -3.52 26.45
C GLY A 41 0.00 -3.55 24.92
N ALA A 42 0.54 -4.62 24.32
CA ALA A 42 0.59 -4.86 22.89
C ALA A 42 -0.79 -5.01 22.20
N ALA A 43 -1.88 -4.98 22.97
CA ALA A 43 -3.23 -5.06 22.45
C ALA A 43 -3.68 -3.81 21.68
N PHE A 44 -3.01 -2.68 21.86
CA PHE A 44 -3.40 -1.41 21.27
C PHE A 44 -2.34 -0.93 20.27
N GLU A 45 -2.75 -0.80 19.02
CA GLU A 45 -1.94 -0.09 18.03
C GLU A 45 -2.05 1.43 18.26
N PRO A 46 -1.00 2.21 17.95
CA PRO A 46 -1.05 3.67 18.04
C PRO A 46 -2.12 4.24 17.11
N ALA A 47 -2.89 5.23 17.59
CA ALA A 47 -3.74 6.02 16.71
C ALA A 47 -2.87 6.78 15.70
N LEU A 48 -3.25 6.73 14.41
CA LEU A 48 -2.54 7.41 13.34
C LEU A 48 -3.29 8.67 12.92
N ASP A 49 -2.62 9.82 12.95
CA ASP A 49 -3.15 11.11 12.49
C ASP A 49 -2.87 11.37 10.99
N TYR A 50 -2.54 10.32 10.24
CA TYR A 50 -2.20 10.39 8.82
C TYR A 50 -2.75 9.20 8.05
N CYS A 51 -3.04 9.44 6.78
CA CYS A 51 -3.43 8.44 5.80
C CYS A 51 -2.21 7.78 5.17
N VAL A 52 -2.32 6.47 4.94
CA VAL A 52 -1.29 5.66 4.30
C VAL A 52 -1.91 4.98 3.09
N VAL A 53 -1.35 5.21 1.91
CA VAL A 53 -1.84 4.66 0.65
C VAL A 53 -0.82 3.66 0.11
N LYS A 54 -1.29 2.45 -0.20
CA LYS A 54 -0.50 1.37 -0.83
C LYS A 54 -1.03 1.14 -2.24
N ILE A 55 -0.16 1.29 -3.25
CA ILE A 55 -0.51 1.03 -4.66
C ILE A 55 0.41 -0.04 -5.23
N PRO A 56 -0.13 -1.10 -5.86
CA PRO A 56 0.69 -2.08 -6.57
C PRO A 56 1.32 -1.49 -7.82
N ARG A 57 2.53 -1.94 -8.15
CA ARG A 57 3.22 -1.63 -9.41
C ARG A 57 3.13 -2.81 -10.37
N TRP A 58 2.62 -2.55 -11.56
CA TRP A 58 2.62 -3.52 -12.67
C TRP A 58 3.78 -3.24 -13.64
N PRO A 59 4.60 -4.24 -13.98
CA PRO A 59 5.75 -4.08 -14.86
C PRO A 59 5.36 -4.20 -16.34
N PHE A 60 4.38 -3.42 -16.80
CA PHE A 60 3.94 -3.50 -18.20
C PHE A 60 5.03 -3.07 -19.19
N ASP A 61 5.98 -2.23 -18.77
CA ASP A 61 7.09 -1.79 -19.60
C ASP A 61 8.09 -2.91 -19.92
N LYS A 62 8.18 -3.92 -19.04
CA LYS A 62 9.08 -5.08 -19.22
C LYS A 62 8.43 -6.21 -20.02
N PHE A 63 7.10 -6.24 -20.08
CA PHE A 63 6.34 -7.28 -20.76
C PHE A 63 5.34 -6.67 -21.76
N PRO A 64 5.82 -6.19 -22.93
CA PRO A 64 4.98 -5.47 -23.89
C PRO A 64 3.85 -6.32 -24.47
N ASN A 65 4.06 -7.63 -24.60
CA ASN A 65 3.07 -8.61 -25.07
C ASN A 65 2.27 -9.25 -23.91
N GLY A 66 2.49 -8.80 -22.67
CA GLY A 66 1.79 -9.30 -21.50
C GLY A 66 0.34 -8.83 -21.46
N ASP A 67 -0.56 -9.73 -21.07
CA ASP A 67 -1.97 -9.40 -20.86
C ASP A 67 -2.14 -8.42 -19.69
N ARG A 68 -2.66 -7.23 -20.00
CA ARG A 68 -2.87 -6.11 -19.06
C ARG A 68 -4.16 -6.21 -18.26
N HIS A 69 -5.01 -7.20 -18.52
CA HIS A 69 -6.23 -7.39 -17.74
C HIS A 69 -5.91 -7.93 -16.34
N VAL A 70 -6.51 -7.33 -15.32
CA VAL A 70 -6.38 -7.83 -13.94
C VAL A 70 -7.33 -9.02 -13.80
N THR A 71 -6.78 -10.18 -13.48
CA THR A 71 -7.53 -11.40 -13.17
C THR A 71 -7.32 -11.76 -11.70
N THR A 72 -7.85 -12.90 -11.26
CA THR A 72 -7.65 -13.42 -9.89
C THR A 72 -6.19 -13.68 -9.54
N GLN A 73 -5.31 -13.75 -10.53
CA GLN A 73 -3.88 -13.96 -10.36
C GLN A 73 -3.16 -12.64 -10.05
N MET A 74 -2.20 -12.71 -9.13
CA MET A 74 -1.39 -11.56 -8.77
C MET A 74 -0.37 -11.25 -9.88
N LYS A 75 -0.60 -10.16 -10.63
CA LYS A 75 0.29 -9.69 -11.71
C LYS A 75 1.23 -8.54 -11.31
N ALA A 76 1.11 -8.02 -10.10
CA ALA A 76 1.96 -6.93 -9.61
C ALA A 76 3.32 -7.47 -9.12
N THR A 77 4.42 -6.79 -9.43
CA THR A 77 5.77 -7.21 -8.99
C THR A 77 6.34 -6.34 -7.87
N GLY A 78 5.80 -5.14 -7.70
CA GLY A 78 6.19 -4.23 -6.64
C GLY A 78 5.00 -3.54 -6.01
N GLU A 79 5.28 -2.73 -5.00
CA GLU A 79 4.30 -1.90 -4.31
C GLU A 79 4.97 -0.61 -3.84
N VAL A 80 4.23 0.50 -3.94
CA VAL A 80 4.64 1.82 -3.48
C VAL A 80 3.75 2.20 -2.30
N MET A 81 4.37 2.84 -1.31
CA MET A 81 3.72 3.33 -0.11
C MET A 81 3.91 4.85 -0.03
N ALA A 82 2.83 5.59 0.19
CA ALA A 82 2.89 7.01 0.50
C ALA A 82 2.14 7.31 1.79
N VAL A 83 2.61 8.34 2.50
CA VAL A 83 2.07 8.79 3.78
C VAL A 83 1.77 10.27 3.70
N ASP A 84 0.57 10.68 4.11
CA ASP A 84 0.18 12.08 4.19
C ASP A 84 -1.01 12.33 5.12
N ARG A 85 -1.28 13.58 5.48
CA ARG A 85 -2.40 13.95 6.35
C ARG A 85 -3.77 13.83 5.68
N SER A 86 -3.83 13.84 4.34
CA SER A 86 -5.06 13.70 3.57
C SER A 86 -4.96 12.54 2.59
N PHE A 87 -6.08 11.90 2.30
CA PHE A 87 -6.12 10.80 1.32
C PHE A 87 -5.73 11.26 -0.09
N GLU A 88 -6.22 12.43 -0.51
CA GLU A 88 -5.96 12.97 -1.85
C GLU A 88 -4.47 13.24 -2.08
N SER A 89 -3.81 13.87 -1.10
CA SER A 89 -2.40 14.17 -1.18
C SER A 89 -1.52 12.92 -1.06
N ALA A 90 -1.90 11.95 -0.21
CA ALA A 90 -1.24 10.65 -0.13
C ALA A 90 -1.35 9.88 -1.45
N LEU A 91 -2.52 9.90 -2.10
CA LEU A 91 -2.76 9.27 -3.39
C LEU A 91 -1.90 9.93 -4.49
N GLN A 92 -1.87 11.26 -4.56
CA GLN A 92 -1.03 11.97 -5.53
C GLN A 92 0.46 11.66 -5.35
N LYS A 93 0.94 11.61 -4.10
CA LYS A 93 2.31 11.18 -3.78
C LYS A 93 2.58 9.75 -4.25
N ALA A 94 1.66 8.82 -3.97
CA ALA A 94 1.80 7.43 -4.38
C ALA A 94 1.84 7.27 -5.91
N VAL A 95 0.97 7.98 -6.64
CA VAL A 95 0.93 7.95 -8.10
C VAL A 95 2.22 8.50 -8.71
N ARG A 96 2.74 9.61 -8.18
CA ARG A 96 4.02 10.18 -8.62
C ARG A 96 5.18 9.21 -8.36
N SER A 97 5.20 8.55 -7.20
CA SER A 97 6.22 7.57 -6.82
C SER A 97 6.18 6.27 -7.62
N LEU A 98 5.14 6.01 -8.42
CA LEU A 98 5.11 4.85 -9.32
C LEU A 98 5.99 5.05 -10.57
N GLU A 99 6.55 6.25 -10.78
CA GLU A 99 7.41 6.61 -11.93
C GLU A 99 6.83 6.10 -13.26
N ILE A 100 5.50 6.20 -13.38
CA ILE A 100 4.80 5.82 -14.60
C ILE A 100 5.15 6.89 -15.62
N ASP A 101 6.01 6.53 -16.57
CA ASP A 101 6.34 7.39 -17.70
C ASP A 101 5.04 7.85 -18.39
N ASN A 102 5.03 9.07 -18.92
CA ASN A 102 3.84 9.84 -19.30
C ASN A 102 2.94 9.19 -20.40
N ARG A 103 3.28 7.96 -20.81
CA ARG A 103 2.60 7.14 -21.81
C ARG A 103 1.52 6.22 -21.24
N THR A 104 1.59 5.82 -19.97
CA THR A 104 0.80 4.66 -19.50
C THR A 104 -0.51 5.05 -18.83
N PHE A 105 -0.62 6.25 -18.23
CA PHE A 105 -1.86 6.68 -17.54
C PHE A 105 -2.86 7.42 -18.45
N PHE A 106 -2.38 8.27 -19.36
CA PHE A 106 -3.22 9.07 -20.27
C PHE A 106 -3.30 8.54 -21.72
N GLY A 107 -2.49 7.55 -22.08
CA GLY A 107 -2.33 7.07 -23.46
C GLY A 107 -3.56 6.39 -24.08
N LYS A 108 -4.64 6.17 -23.32
CA LYS A 108 -5.85 5.49 -23.82
C LYS A 108 -7.17 6.23 -23.64
N ILE A 109 -7.17 7.49 -23.18
CA ILE A 109 -8.39 8.32 -23.18
C ILE A 109 -8.56 9.06 -24.52
N ARG A 110 -7.46 9.31 -25.27
CA ARG A 110 -7.52 10.08 -26.52
C ARG A 110 -8.03 9.34 -27.76
N HIS A 111 -8.18 8.01 -27.74
CA HIS A 111 -8.66 7.25 -28.91
C HIS A 111 -10.08 6.69 -28.78
N GLY A 112 -10.77 6.88 -27.65
CA GLY A 112 -12.14 6.39 -27.45
C GLY A 112 -13.22 7.47 -27.40
N CYS A 113 -12.86 8.76 -27.36
CA CYS A 113 -13.82 9.86 -27.25
C CYS A 113 -13.61 10.89 -28.37
N LYS A 114 -13.87 10.46 -29.61
CA LYS A 114 -14.36 11.34 -30.68
C LYS A 114 -15.67 10.71 -31.13
N ASN A 115 -16.79 11.41 -30.95
CA ASN A 115 -18.17 11.02 -31.26
C ASN A 115 -19.02 10.44 -30.12
N LYS A 116 -19.15 11.20 -29.03
CA LYS A 116 -20.47 11.42 -28.41
C LYS A 116 -20.42 12.72 -27.63
N VAL A 117 -21.48 13.53 -27.77
CA VAL A 117 -21.64 14.92 -27.32
C VAL A 117 -21.02 15.98 -28.25
N VAL A 118 -21.67 16.24 -29.41
CA VAL A 118 -22.42 17.49 -29.67
C VAL A 118 -23.43 17.23 -30.81
N ASN A 119 -24.70 17.17 -30.42
CA ASN A 119 -25.98 17.39 -31.13
C ASN A 119 -27.04 16.57 -30.41
#